data_AF-A0A7Y6PRV0-F1
#
_entry.id   AF-A0A7Y6PRV0-F1
#
_cell.length_a   1.000
_cell.length_b   1.000
_cell.length_c   1.000
_cell.angle_alpha   90.00
_cell.angle_beta   90.00
_cell.angle_gamma   90.00
#
_symmetry.space_group_name_H-M   'P 1'
#
loop_
_entity.id
_entity.type
_entity.pdbx_description
1 polymer ?
#
loop_
_entity_poly.entity_id
_entity_poly.type
_entity_poly.pdbx_seq_one_letter_code
_entity_poly.pdbx_strand_id
1 'polypeptide(L)'
;MYRDSANALDERDRAVGAILISEALVDQCAHAATIIRGEGLSHHDRWRTITDVHDTYPQIWTHLDRARTLLANRGANTAAYDELRPNARRAPTNAEATDIDASALDDARRAIEDLKLAVPGADWKGIATRTAGLARSKLSRPKGQRALVFGVLTIFACAVIGWTVSIIPERKERKSVVLRRELGEIAAQRKLRIELGRVELGQRCDLDRARELAKNLAMDGRTLEAREFGAEYITRCGDDPVVDNWAHAPRPPKP
;
A
#
# COMPACT_ATOMS: atom_id res chain seq x y z
N MET A 1 -32.76 13.27 -18.26
CA MET A 1 -31.86 12.22 -17.71
C MET A 1 -31.09 11.62 -18.88
N TYR A 2 -30.02 12.28 -19.31
CA TYR A 2 -29.20 11.91 -20.48
C TYR A 2 -28.16 10.89 -19.97
N ARG A 3 -28.41 9.59 -20.16
CA ARG A 3 -27.46 8.55 -19.76
C ARG A 3 -26.30 8.59 -20.75
N ASP A 4 -25.07 8.72 -20.24
CA ASP A 4 -23.81 8.75 -20.98
C ASP A 4 -23.74 7.69 -22.09
N SER A 5 -24.09 8.08 -23.32
CA SER A 5 -23.99 7.22 -24.49
C SER A 5 -22.55 6.77 -24.76
N ALA A 6 -21.57 7.61 -24.40
CA ALA A 6 -20.15 7.30 -24.53
C ALA A 6 -19.70 6.16 -23.59
N ASN A 7 -20.08 6.21 -22.30
CA ASN A 7 -19.82 5.11 -21.36
C ASN A 7 -20.57 3.85 -21.76
N ALA A 8 -21.80 3.99 -22.30
CA ALA A 8 -22.57 2.87 -22.82
C ALA A 8 -21.91 2.22 -24.05
N LEU A 9 -21.26 2.97 -24.93
CA LEU A 9 -20.50 2.41 -26.05
C LEU A 9 -19.24 1.68 -25.57
N ASP A 10 -18.51 2.23 -24.60
CA ASP A 10 -17.26 1.64 -24.12
C ASP A 10 -17.46 0.27 -23.43
N GLU A 11 -18.45 0.09 -22.54
CA GLU A 11 -18.62 -1.24 -21.93
C GLU A 11 -19.21 -2.28 -22.89
N ARG A 12 -19.91 -1.84 -23.96
CA ARG A 12 -20.34 -2.73 -25.05
C ARG A 12 -19.11 -3.27 -25.78
N ASP A 13 -18.19 -2.38 -26.13
CA ASP A 13 -16.93 -2.71 -26.79
C ASP A 13 -16.07 -3.62 -25.90
N ARG A 14 -16.09 -3.43 -24.57
CA ARG A 14 -15.43 -4.33 -23.61
C ARG A 14 -16.04 -5.73 -23.59
N ALA A 15 -17.37 -5.85 -23.63
CA ALA A 15 -18.04 -7.16 -23.66
C ALA A 15 -17.73 -7.91 -24.97
N VAL A 16 -17.83 -7.22 -26.10
CA VAL A 16 -17.45 -7.76 -27.41
C VAL A 16 -15.98 -8.13 -27.46
N GLY A 17 -15.10 -7.30 -26.91
CA GLY A 17 -13.67 -7.58 -26.82
C GLY A 17 -13.36 -8.83 -26.01
N ALA A 18 -14.06 -9.04 -24.88
CA ALA A 18 -13.93 -10.27 -24.09
C ALA A 18 -14.39 -11.52 -24.86
N ILE A 19 -15.50 -11.44 -25.62
CA ILE A 19 -15.97 -12.54 -26.47
C ILE A 19 -14.93 -12.89 -27.55
N LEU A 20 -14.36 -11.88 -28.21
CA LEU A 20 -13.33 -12.08 -29.25
C LEU A 20 -12.02 -12.64 -28.70
N ILE A 21 -11.65 -12.27 -27.47
CA ILE A 21 -10.49 -12.87 -26.78
C ILE A 21 -10.78 -14.35 -26.51
N SER A 22 -11.95 -14.69 -25.96
CA SER A 22 -12.35 -16.08 -25.73
C SER A 22 -12.33 -16.92 -27.01
N GLU A 23 -12.82 -16.38 -28.13
CA GLU A 23 -12.80 -17.03 -29.44
C GLU A 23 -11.37 -17.34 -29.91
N ALA A 24 -10.47 -16.37 -29.82
CA ALA A 24 -9.06 -16.59 -30.18
C ALA A 24 -8.36 -17.60 -29.27
N LEU A 25 -8.70 -17.64 -27.97
CA LEU A 25 -8.16 -18.63 -27.04
C LEU A 25 -8.71 -20.04 -27.34
N VAL A 26 -9.98 -20.18 -27.72
CA VAL A 26 -10.57 -21.44 -28.19
C VAL A 26 -9.84 -21.93 -29.44
N ASP A 27 -9.57 -21.05 -30.41
CA ASP A 27 -8.81 -21.40 -31.62
C ASP A 27 -7.39 -21.85 -31.29
N GLN A 28 -6.74 -21.21 -30.32
CA GLN A 28 -5.42 -21.62 -29.83
C GLN A 28 -5.45 -23.03 -29.21
N CYS A 29 -6.45 -23.34 -28.38
CA CYS A 29 -6.63 -24.68 -27.81
C CYS A 29 -6.95 -25.71 -28.90
N ALA A 30 -7.77 -25.37 -29.88
CA ALA A 30 -8.07 -26.25 -31.02
C ALA A 30 -6.81 -26.53 -31.85
N HIS A 31 -5.98 -25.51 -32.10
CA HIS A 31 -4.70 -25.68 -32.77
C HIS A 31 -3.74 -26.56 -31.96
N ALA A 32 -3.65 -26.35 -30.64
CA ALA A 32 -2.89 -27.22 -29.74
C ALA A 32 -3.35 -28.69 -29.83
N ALA A 33 -4.65 -28.94 -29.97
CA ALA A 33 -5.19 -30.30 -30.16
C ALA A 33 -4.70 -30.94 -31.46
N THR A 34 -4.55 -30.15 -32.53
CA THR A 34 -3.99 -30.66 -33.79
C THR A 34 -2.51 -31.00 -33.66
N ILE A 35 -1.75 -30.22 -32.88
CA ILE A 35 -0.33 -30.46 -32.61
C ILE A 35 -0.17 -31.74 -31.77
N ILE A 36 -0.94 -31.90 -30.70
CA ILE A 36 -0.85 -33.07 -29.80
C ILE A 36 -1.10 -34.40 -30.55
N ARG A 37 -2.06 -34.39 -31.49
CA ARG A 37 -2.41 -35.55 -32.32
C ARG A 37 -1.42 -35.83 -33.46
N GLY A 38 -0.50 -34.91 -33.75
CA GLY A 38 0.51 -35.10 -34.78
C GLY A 38 1.51 -36.20 -34.42
N GLU A 39 1.83 -37.06 -35.39
CA GLU A 39 2.92 -38.03 -35.28
C GLU A 39 4.26 -37.30 -35.31
N GLY A 40 5.11 -37.50 -34.30
CA GLY A 40 6.47 -36.94 -34.26
C GLY A 40 6.75 -35.91 -33.17
N LEU A 41 5.77 -35.50 -32.35
CA LEU A 41 6.07 -34.70 -31.16
C LEU A 41 6.80 -35.53 -30.09
N SER A 42 7.84 -34.93 -29.50
CA SER A 42 8.46 -35.51 -28.31
C SER A 42 7.45 -35.56 -27.16
N HIS A 43 7.61 -36.54 -26.26
CA HIS A 43 6.77 -36.64 -25.05
C HIS A 43 6.80 -35.34 -24.22
N HIS A 44 7.96 -34.67 -24.16
CA HIS A 44 8.12 -33.41 -23.44
C HIS A 44 7.32 -32.26 -24.08
N ASP A 45 7.35 -32.13 -25.40
CA ASP A 45 6.62 -31.09 -26.12
C ASP A 45 5.11 -31.30 -26.06
N ARG A 46 4.68 -32.57 -26.09
CA ARG A 46 3.26 -32.92 -25.90
C ARG A 46 2.78 -32.53 -24.51
N TRP A 47 3.54 -32.90 -23.46
CA TRP A 47 3.20 -32.53 -22.08
C TRP A 47 3.13 -31.02 -21.90
N ARG A 48 4.10 -30.29 -22.45
CA ARG A 48 4.12 -28.81 -22.41
C ARG A 48 2.88 -28.22 -23.09
N THR A 49 2.50 -28.73 -24.25
CA THR A 49 1.32 -28.26 -24.99
C THR A 49 0.03 -28.50 -24.20
N ILE A 50 -0.08 -29.65 -23.55
CA ILE A 50 -1.22 -29.98 -22.66
C ILE A 50 -1.26 -29.04 -21.45
N THR A 51 -0.11 -28.75 -20.83
CA THR A 51 -0.02 -27.78 -19.72
C THR A 51 -0.45 -26.38 -20.16
N ASP A 52 0.05 -25.90 -21.32
CA ASP A 52 -0.33 -24.59 -21.85
C ASP A 52 -1.85 -24.49 -22.08
N VAL A 53 -2.50 -25.59 -22.50
CA VAL A 53 -3.97 -25.68 -22.66
C VAL A 53 -4.69 -25.67 -21.31
N HIS A 54 -4.18 -26.38 -20.30
CA HIS A 54 -4.72 -26.36 -18.95
C HIS A 54 -4.69 -24.94 -18.33
N ASP A 55 -3.65 -24.16 -18.63
CA ASP A 55 -3.54 -22.77 -18.18
C ASP A 55 -4.45 -21.81 -18.97
N THR A 56 -4.69 -22.11 -20.24
CA THR A 56 -5.48 -21.26 -21.14
C THR A 56 -6.98 -21.47 -20.98
N TYR A 57 -7.44 -22.71 -20.77
CA TYR A 57 -8.86 -23.05 -20.77
C TYR A 57 -9.70 -22.32 -19.70
N PRO A 58 -9.27 -22.19 -18.43
CA PRO A 58 -10.00 -21.41 -17.45
C PRO A 58 -10.13 -19.92 -17.81
N GLN A 59 -9.18 -19.38 -18.58
CA GLN A 59 -9.21 -17.98 -19.01
C GLN A 59 -10.33 -17.73 -20.02
N ILE A 60 -10.62 -18.69 -20.91
CA ILE A 60 -11.77 -18.63 -21.84
C ILE A 60 -13.04 -18.34 -21.05
N TRP A 61 -13.31 -19.15 -20.02
CA TRP A 61 -14.50 -19.01 -19.18
C TRP A 61 -14.50 -17.73 -18.37
N THR A 62 -13.35 -17.29 -17.85
CA THR A 62 -13.24 -16.01 -17.14
C THR A 62 -13.63 -14.83 -18.03
N HIS A 63 -13.19 -14.81 -19.28
CA HIS A 63 -13.55 -13.77 -20.24
C HIS A 63 -15.04 -13.84 -20.62
N LEU A 64 -15.59 -15.05 -20.79
CA LEU A 64 -17.02 -15.21 -21.06
C LEU A 64 -17.91 -14.81 -19.87
N ASP A 65 -17.54 -15.18 -18.65
CA ASP A 65 -18.26 -14.81 -17.41
C ASP A 65 -18.26 -13.27 -17.24
N ARG A 66 -17.15 -12.61 -17.59
CA ARG A 66 -17.05 -11.15 -17.62
C ARG A 66 -17.93 -10.54 -18.70
N ALA A 67 -17.90 -11.06 -19.93
CA ALA A 67 -18.74 -10.61 -21.02
C ALA A 67 -20.23 -10.74 -20.65
N ARG A 68 -20.63 -11.90 -20.12
CA ARG A 68 -21.97 -12.16 -19.59
C ARG A 68 -22.39 -11.14 -18.56
N THR A 69 -21.53 -10.83 -17.58
CA THR A 69 -21.85 -9.84 -16.52
C THR A 69 -22.13 -8.46 -17.11
N LEU A 70 -21.29 -8.01 -18.06
CA LEU A 70 -21.46 -6.72 -18.73
C LEU A 70 -22.74 -6.66 -19.56
N LEU A 71 -23.12 -7.76 -20.21
CA LEU A 71 -24.33 -7.87 -21.02
C LEU A 71 -25.60 -7.96 -20.16
N ALA A 72 -25.59 -8.77 -19.10
CA ALA A 72 -26.71 -8.92 -18.17
C ALA A 72 -27.03 -7.59 -17.47
N ASN A 73 -26.02 -6.81 -17.07
CA ASN A 73 -26.19 -5.48 -16.48
C ASN A 73 -26.94 -4.49 -17.39
N ARG A 74 -27.06 -4.81 -18.68
CA ARG A 74 -27.76 -4.01 -19.70
C ARG A 74 -29.10 -4.59 -20.11
N GLY A 75 -29.55 -5.65 -19.45
CA GLY A 75 -30.78 -6.36 -19.80
C GLY A 75 -30.69 -7.13 -21.11
N ALA A 76 -29.48 -7.42 -21.61
CA ALA A 76 -29.33 -8.36 -22.72
C ALA A 76 -29.71 -9.77 -22.25
N ASN A 77 -30.31 -10.56 -23.14
CA ASN A 77 -30.70 -11.93 -22.81
C ASN A 77 -29.48 -12.84 -22.77
N THR A 78 -29.02 -13.19 -21.56
CA THR A 78 -27.92 -14.14 -21.33
C THR A 78 -28.41 -15.50 -20.80
N ALA A 79 -29.71 -15.80 -20.90
CA ALA A 79 -30.30 -17.00 -20.31
C ALA A 79 -29.68 -18.30 -20.85
N ALA A 80 -29.46 -18.40 -22.16
CA ALA A 80 -28.82 -19.57 -22.78
C ALA A 80 -27.41 -19.83 -22.22
N TYR A 81 -26.63 -18.76 -22.03
CA TYR A 81 -25.32 -18.85 -21.39
C TYR A 81 -25.43 -19.35 -19.94
N ASP A 82 -26.38 -18.79 -19.18
CA ASP A 82 -26.58 -19.13 -17.77
C ASP A 82 -27.06 -20.58 -17.58
N GLU A 83 -27.79 -21.14 -18.54
CA GLU A 83 -28.19 -22.56 -18.58
C GLU A 83 -27.04 -23.49 -18.96
N LEU A 84 -26.18 -23.06 -19.89
CA LEU A 84 -25.04 -23.84 -20.37
C LEU A 84 -23.90 -23.88 -19.33
N ARG A 85 -23.62 -22.76 -18.68
CA ARG A 85 -22.42 -22.56 -17.84
C ARG A 85 -22.24 -23.58 -16.70
N PRO A 86 -23.29 -24.00 -15.96
CA PRO A 86 -23.17 -25.02 -14.91
C PRO A 86 -22.87 -26.43 -15.46
N ASN A 87 -23.29 -26.70 -16.70
CA ASN A 87 -23.17 -28.00 -17.36
C ASN A 87 -21.88 -28.13 -18.18
N ALA A 88 -21.18 -27.02 -18.44
CA ALA A 88 -19.95 -26.99 -19.19
C ALA A 88 -18.82 -27.78 -18.51
N ARG A 89 -18.02 -28.47 -19.33
CA ARG A 89 -16.89 -29.26 -18.83
C ARG A 89 -15.83 -28.40 -18.17
N ARG A 90 -15.31 -28.87 -17.02
CA ARG A 90 -14.32 -28.13 -16.21
C ARG A 90 -12.88 -28.34 -16.68
N ALA A 91 -12.58 -29.44 -17.36
CA ALA A 91 -11.24 -29.78 -17.83
C ALA A 91 -11.20 -29.73 -19.36
N PRO A 92 -10.12 -29.20 -19.95
CA PRO A 92 -9.93 -29.19 -21.40
C PRO A 92 -9.41 -30.52 -21.96
N THR A 93 -9.14 -31.52 -21.12
CA THR A 93 -8.52 -32.78 -21.51
C THR A 93 -9.47 -33.96 -21.31
N ASN A 94 -9.23 -35.04 -22.06
CA ASN A 94 -9.94 -36.30 -21.88
C ASN A 94 -9.61 -36.92 -20.50
N ALA A 95 -10.35 -37.98 -20.12
CA ALA A 95 -10.18 -38.63 -18.81
C ALA A 95 -8.75 -39.16 -18.57
N GLU A 96 -8.00 -39.45 -19.64
CA GLU A 96 -6.64 -39.97 -19.59
C GLU A 96 -5.57 -38.86 -19.63
N ALA A 97 -5.97 -37.59 -19.79
CA ALA A 97 -5.08 -36.45 -20.00
C ALA A 97 -4.07 -36.63 -21.15
N THR A 98 -4.46 -37.38 -22.18
CA THR A 98 -3.64 -37.68 -23.36
C THR A 98 -3.96 -36.80 -24.56
N ASP A 99 -5.19 -36.26 -24.62
CA ASP A 99 -5.68 -35.39 -25.69
C ASP A 99 -6.59 -34.29 -25.12
N ILE A 100 -6.85 -33.28 -25.93
CA ILE A 100 -7.79 -32.20 -25.63
C ILE A 100 -9.21 -32.69 -25.91
N ASP A 101 -10.10 -32.52 -24.93
CA ASP A 101 -11.50 -32.88 -25.06
C ASP A 101 -12.21 -31.91 -26.01
N ALA A 102 -12.53 -32.40 -27.22
CA ALA A 102 -13.23 -31.63 -28.24
C ALA A 102 -14.58 -31.10 -27.75
N SER A 103 -15.28 -31.87 -26.90
CA SER A 103 -16.58 -31.45 -26.39
C SER A 103 -16.48 -30.30 -25.38
N ALA A 104 -15.38 -30.21 -24.63
CA ALA A 104 -15.11 -29.06 -23.76
C ALA A 104 -14.87 -27.77 -24.57
N LEU A 105 -14.20 -27.88 -25.72
CA LEU A 105 -14.03 -26.75 -26.64
C LEU A 105 -15.34 -26.37 -27.34
N ASP A 106 -16.17 -27.35 -27.69
CA ASP A 106 -17.47 -27.10 -28.29
C ASP A 106 -18.46 -26.44 -27.32
N ASP A 107 -18.42 -26.77 -26.02
CA ASP A 107 -19.17 -26.05 -24.98
C ASP A 107 -18.77 -24.56 -24.95
N ALA A 108 -17.46 -24.27 -25.02
CA ALA A 108 -16.97 -22.90 -25.05
C ALA A 108 -17.36 -22.17 -26.34
N ARG A 109 -17.35 -22.84 -27.50
CA ARG A 109 -17.82 -22.29 -28.77
C ARG A 109 -19.31 -21.96 -28.73
N ARG A 110 -20.13 -22.87 -28.19
CA ARG A 110 -21.57 -22.64 -28.03
C ARG A 110 -21.82 -21.42 -27.13
N ALA A 111 -21.09 -21.33 -26.01
CA ALA A 111 -21.17 -20.18 -25.12
C ALA A 111 -20.79 -18.85 -25.79
N ILE A 112 -19.78 -18.85 -26.68
CA ILE A 112 -19.40 -17.69 -27.48
C ILE A 112 -20.55 -17.28 -28.41
N GLU A 113 -21.12 -18.23 -29.15
CA GLU A 113 -22.22 -17.96 -30.07
C GLU A 113 -23.47 -17.44 -29.34
N ASP A 114 -23.81 -18.02 -28.19
CA ASP A 114 -24.93 -17.56 -27.36
C ASP A 114 -24.73 -16.10 -26.90
N LEU A 115 -23.51 -15.73 -26.50
CA LEU A 115 -23.20 -14.34 -26.14
C LEU A 115 -23.14 -13.41 -27.35
N LYS A 116 -22.71 -13.87 -28.53
CA LYS A 116 -22.77 -13.06 -29.76
C LYS A 116 -24.21 -12.71 -30.14
N LEU A 117 -25.15 -13.65 -29.99
CA LEU A 117 -26.58 -13.43 -30.22
C LEU A 117 -27.16 -12.37 -29.26
N ALA A 118 -26.62 -12.27 -28.04
CA ALA A 118 -27.01 -11.26 -27.07
C ALA A 118 -26.54 -9.83 -27.41
N VAL A 119 -25.70 -9.64 -28.45
CA VAL A 119 -25.19 -8.32 -28.88
C VAL A 119 -25.54 -7.99 -30.34
N PRO A 120 -26.83 -7.79 -30.67
CA PRO A 120 -27.25 -7.50 -32.04
C PRO A 120 -26.66 -6.18 -32.57
N GLY A 121 -26.11 -6.20 -33.78
CA GLY A 121 -25.56 -5.02 -34.45
C GLY A 121 -24.23 -4.50 -33.89
N ALA A 122 -23.44 -5.34 -33.22
CA ALA A 122 -22.08 -4.97 -32.82
C ALA A 122 -21.15 -4.85 -34.03
N ASP A 123 -20.25 -3.87 -34.00
CA ASP A 123 -19.15 -3.77 -34.97
C ASP A 123 -18.03 -4.75 -34.62
N TRP A 124 -18.30 -6.04 -34.86
CA TRP A 124 -17.35 -7.12 -34.60
C TRP A 124 -16.00 -6.89 -35.30
N LYS A 125 -16.01 -6.33 -36.51
CA LYS A 125 -14.81 -6.11 -37.32
C LYS A 125 -13.95 -4.96 -36.78
N GLY A 126 -14.57 -3.84 -36.42
CA GLY A 126 -13.86 -2.71 -35.82
C GLY A 126 -13.30 -3.05 -34.44
N ILE A 127 -14.04 -3.81 -33.62
CA ILE A 127 -13.57 -4.23 -32.30
C ILE A 127 -12.48 -5.31 -32.43
N ALA A 128 -12.62 -6.27 -33.35
CA ALA A 128 -11.58 -7.26 -33.64
C ALA A 128 -10.26 -6.60 -34.08
N THR A 129 -10.31 -5.52 -34.87
CA THR A 129 -9.11 -4.78 -35.27
C THR A 129 -8.41 -4.15 -34.06
N ARG A 130 -9.18 -3.61 -33.10
CA ARG A 130 -8.65 -3.06 -31.84
C ARG A 130 -8.12 -4.13 -30.90
N THR A 131 -8.68 -5.34 -30.91
CA THR A 131 -8.31 -6.43 -30.01
C THR A 131 -7.33 -7.45 -30.60
N ALA A 132 -7.01 -7.37 -31.90
CA ALA A 132 -6.15 -8.32 -32.63
C ALA A 132 -4.75 -8.54 -32.00
N GLY A 133 -4.24 -7.59 -31.21
CA GLY A 133 -2.98 -7.69 -30.48
C GLY A 133 -3.07 -8.27 -29.06
N LEU A 134 -4.26 -8.28 -28.45
CA LEU A 134 -4.46 -8.67 -27.05
C LEU A 134 -4.56 -10.19 -26.87
N ALA A 135 -5.09 -10.90 -27.86
CA ALA A 135 -5.19 -12.35 -27.83
C ALA A 135 -3.87 -13.05 -28.22
N ARG A 136 -3.07 -12.43 -29.10
CA ARG A 136 -1.78 -12.99 -29.58
C ARG A 136 -0.56 -12.53 -28.81
N SER A 137 -0.71 -11.66 -27.82
CA SER A 137 0.36 -11.50 -26.84
C SER A 137 0.50 -12.83 -26.14
N LYS A 138 1.44 -13.67 -26.61
CA LYS A 138 1.92 -14.83 -25.87
C LYS A 138 2.03 -14.38 -24.43
N LEU A 139 1.24 -14.97 -23.53
CA LEU A 139 1.42 -14.86 -22.08
C LEU A 139 2.92 -14.89 -21.87
N SER A 140 3.44 -13.77 -21.37
CA SER A 140 4.81 -13.35 -21.61
C SER A 140 5.78 -14.52 -21.42
N ARG A 141 6.69 -14.71 -22.37
CA ARG A 141 7.81 -15.65 -22.25
C ARG A 141 8.36 -15.60 -20.80
N PRO A 142 8.51 -16.73 -20.10
CA PRO A 142 8.80 -16.78 -18.65
C PRO A 142 10.16 -16.17 -18.25
N LYS A 143 10.99 -15.73 -19.20
CA LYS A 143 12.25 -15.02 -18.91
C LYS A 143 12.04 -13.57 -18.48
N GLY A 144 11.04 -12.87 -19.03
CA GLY A 144 10.73 -11.48 -18.62
C GLY A 144 9.85 -11.44 -17.36
N GLN A 145 8.91 -12.37 -17.25
CA GLN A 145 8.01 -12.47 -16.09
C GLN A 145 8.75 -12.89 -14.82
N ARG A 146 9.81 -13.71 -14.91
CA ARG A 146 10.69 -13.97 -13.75
C ARG A 146 11.34 -12.70 -13.25
N ALA A 147 11.87 -11.84 -14.11
CA ALA A 147 12.49 -10.58 -13.67
C ALA A 147 11.46 -9.63 -13.02
N LEU A 148 10.24 -9.60 -13.56
CA LEU A 148 9.16 -8.78 -13.01
C LEU A 148 8.61 -9.36 -11.69
N VAL A 149 8.43 -10.67 -11.60
CA VAL A 149 8.02 -11.38 -10.37
C VAL A 149 9.11 -11.30 -9.31
N PHE A 150 10.41 -11.42 -9.67
CA PHE A 150 11.52 -11.15 -8.77
C PHE A 150 11.51 -9.68 -8.33
N GLY A 151 11.30 -8.72 -9.24
CA GLY A 151 11.17 -7.31 -8.88
C GLY A 151 10.04 -7.06 -7.89
N VAL A 152 8.86 -7.63 -8.12
CA VAL A 152 7.70 -7.51 -7.23
C VAL A 152 7.94 -8.24 -5.90
N LEU A 153 8.52 -9.44 -5.91
CA LEU A 153 8.88 -10.18 -4.69
C LEU A 153 9.97 -9.46 -3.89
N THR A 154 10.95 -8.83 -4.55
CA THR A 154 11.98 -8.04 -3.89
C THR A 154 11.40 -6.78 -3.30
N ILE A 155 10.53 -6.05 -4.02
CA ILE A 155 9.82 -4.89 -3.47
C ILE A 155 8.94 -5.31 -2.28
N PHE A 156 8.20 -6.41 -2.41
CA PHE A 156 7.37 -6.94 -1.33
C PHE A 156 8.22 -7.39 -0.13
N ALA A 157 9.34 -8.08 -0.36
CA ALA A 157 10.27 -8.48 0.69
C ALA A 157 10.90 -7.26 1.37
N CYS A 158 11.31 -6.23 0.62
CA CYS A 158 11.80 -4.97 1.17
C CYS A 158 10.71 -4.23 1.97
N ALA A 159 9.46 -4.25 1.50
CA ALA A 159 8.33 -3.66 2.22
C ALA A 159 8.02 -4.44 3.50
N VAL A 160 8.03 -5.77 3.46
CA VAL A 160 7.85 -6.63 4.64
C VAL A 160 9.00 -6.47 5.62
N ILE A 161 10.25 -6.39 5.16
CA ILE A 161 11.41 -6.13 6.03
C ILE A 161 11.32 -4.72 6.64
N GLY A 162 10.94 -3.71 5.85
CA GLY A 162 10.70 -2.36 6.38
C GLY A 162 9.58 -2.34 7.41
N TRP A 163 8.51 -3.11 7.17
CA TRP A 163 7.39 -3.25 8.09
C TRP A 163 7.78 -4.02 9.36
N THR A 164 8.55 -5.11 9.26
CA THR A 164 9.04 -5.85 10.44
C THR A 164 10.04 -5.03 11.24
N VAL A 165 10.93 -4.25 10.60
CA VAL A 165 11.80 -3.29 11.29
C VAL A 165 10.97 -2.21 12.00
N SER A 166 9.85 -1.77 11.42
CA SER A 166 8.93 -0.83 12.09
C SER A 166 8.14 -1.45 13.26
N ILE A 167 8.05 -2.78 13.31
CA ILE A 167 7.39 -3.55 14.38
C ILE A 167 8.37 -4.05 15.43
N ILE A 168 9.69 -4.03 15.16
CA ILE A 168 10.68 -4.12 16.22
C ILE A 168 10.40 -2.94 17.14
N PRO A 169 9.88 -3.17 18.37
CA PRO A 169 9.66 -2.08 19.27
C PRO A 169 11.04 -1.48 19.51
N GLU A 170 11.26 -0.26 19.02
CA GLU A 170 12.34 0.56 19.54
C GLU A 170 12.25 0.42 21.05
N ARG A 171 13.35 -0.06 21.64
CA ARG A 171 13.51 -0.20 23.09
C ARG A 171 13.07 1.15 23.65
N LYS A 172 11.82 1.26 24.12
CA LYS A 172 11.29 2.48 24.70
C LYS A 172 12.25 2.81 25.83
N GLU A 173 13.13 3.78 25.61
CA GLU A 173 13.97 4.30 26.67
C GLU A 173 13.01 4.65 27.79
N ARG A 174 13.23 4.02 28.95
CA ARG A 174 12.34 4.20 30.11
C ARG A 174 12.12 5.70 30.25
N LYS A 175 10.86 6.15 30.25
CA LYS A 175 10.49 7.58 30.35
C LYS A 175 11.23 8.30 31.49
N SER A 176 11.63 7.58 32.53
CA SER A 176 12.47 8.08 33.63
C SER A 176 13.87 8.54 33.22
N VAL A 177 14.48 7.96 32.18
CA VAL A 177 15.82 8.33 31.68
C VAL A 177 15.74 9.61 30.88
N VAL A 178 14.75 9.72 29.98
CA VAL A 178 14.46 10.95 29.22
C VAL A 178 14.13 12.09 30.17
N LEU A 179 13.22 11.87 31.14
CA LEU A 179 12.85 12.88 32.12
C LEU A 179 14.04 13.35 32.99
N ARG A 180 14.95 12.43 33.38
CA ARG A 180 16.15 12.80 34.13
C ARG A 180 17.11 13.66 33.31
N ARG A 181 17.21 13.39 32.00
CA ARG A 181 18.04 14.18 31.09
C ARG A 181 17.45 15.59 30.91
N GLU A 182 16.15 15.69 30.66
CA GLU A 182 15.46 16.98 30.51
C GLU A 182 15.54 17.81 31.80
N LEU A 183 15.33 17.20 32.97
CA LEU A 183 15.51 17.88 34.25
C LEU A 183 16.97 18.33 34.49
N GLY A 184 17.94 17.54 34.03
CA GLY A 184 19.36 17.88 34.08
C GLY A 184 19.70 19.11 33.21
N GLU A 185 19.13 19.17 32.01
CA GLU A 185 19.31 20.31 31.09
C GLU A 185 18.69 21.60 31.66
N ILE A 186 17.49 21.51 32.24
CA ILE A 186 16.85 22.66 32.91
C ILE A 186 17.67 23.13 34.11
N ALA A 187 18.20 22.21 34.92
CA ALA A 187 19.05 22.55 36.06
C ALA A 187 20.37 23.22 35.62
N ALA A 188 21.00 22.74 34.54
CA ALA A 188 22.19 23.36 33.97
C ALA A 188 21.91 24.78 33.45
N GLN A 189 20.78 24.98 32.77
CA GLN A 189 20.39 26.28 32.26
C GLN A 189 20.11 27.30 33.38
N ARG A 190 19.50 26.87 34.50
CA ARG A 190 19.28 27.72 35.68
C ARG A 190 20.57 28.16 36.35
N LYS A 191 21.55 27.24 36.47
CA LYS A 191 22.89 27.58 37.00
C LYS A 191 23.55 28.65 36.16
N LEU A 192 23.55 28.51 34.83
CA LEU A 192 24.12 29.52 33.93
C LEU A 192 23.44 30.88 34.08
N ARG A 193 22.11 30.91 34.23
CA ARG A 193 21.37 32.17 34.45
C ARG A 193 21.75 32.87 35.76
N ILE A 194 21.97 32.12 36.84
CA ILE A 194 22.42 32.68 38.12
C ILE A 194 23.83 33.26 37.99
N GLU A 195 24.77 32.52 37.40
CA GLU A 195 26.15 32.99 37.24
C GLU A 195 26.23 34.22 36.32
N LEU A 196 25.50 34.22 35.20
CA LEU A 196 25.39 35.39 34.32
C LEU A 196 24.77 36.58 35.05
N GLY A 197 23.67 36.36 35.78
CA GLY A 197 23.03 37.41 36.58
C GLY A 197 23.97 38.03 37.61
N ARG A 198 24.81 37.22 38.26
CA ARG A 198 25.85 37.70 39.19
C ARG A 198 26.89 38.57 38.51
N VAL A 199 27.43 38.10 37.39
CA VAL A 199 28.47 38.81 36.63
C VAL A 199 27.92 40.12 36.07
N GLU A 200 26.72 40.09 35.50
CA GLU A 200 26.09 41.27 34.90
C GLU A 200 25.69 42.33 35.93
N LEU A 201 25.19 41.90 37.10
CA LEU A 201 24.84 42.83 38.16
C LEU A 201 26.10 43.40 38.82
N GLY A 202 27.09 42.56 39.12
CA GLY A 202 28.37 42.98 39.70
C GLY A 202 28.18 43.89 40.92
N GLN A 203 28.70 45.12 40.81
CA GLN A 203 28.56 46.18 41.82
C GLN A 203 27.48 47.23 41.47
N ARG A 204 26.68 46.99 40.42
CA ARG A 204 25.63 47.92 39.97
C ARG A 204 24.35 47.74 40.79
N CYS A 205 23.64 48.84 41.00
CA CYS A 205 22.35 48.87 41.69
C CYS A 205 21.19 48.85 40.70
N ASP A 206 21.05 47.76 39.93
CA ASP A 206 19.91 47.52 39.05
C ASP A 206 18.86 46.69 39.81
N LEU A 207 17.70 47.30 40.06
CA LEU A 207 16.65 46.75 40.92
C LEU A 207 16.00 45.50 40.32
N ASP A 208 15.68 45.55 39.03
CA ASP A 208 14.93 44.47 38.38
C ASP A 208 15.81 43.21 38.26
N ARG A 209 17.09 43.40 37.91
CA ARG A 209 18.07 42.32 37.87
C ARG A 209 18.36 41.73 39.25
N ALA A 210 18.43 42.57 40.29
CA ALA A 210 18.63 42.10 41.66
C ALA A 210 17.45 41.25 42.15
N ARG A 211 16.20 41.67 41.87
CA ARG A 211 15.00 40.89 42.19
C ARG A 211 14.97 39.56 41.44
N GLU A 212 15.32 39.56 40.16
CA GLU A 212 15.37 38.33 39.36
C GLU A 212 16.46 37.37 39.86
N LEU A 213 17.64 37.89 40.21
CA LEU A 213 18.74 37.09 40.74
C LEU A 213 18.41 36.48 42.11
N ALA A 214 17.86 37.27 43.04
CA ALA A 214 17.43 36.81 44.36
C ALA A 214 16.37 35.69 44.23
N LYS A 215 15.39 35.89 43.35
CA LYS A 215 14.37 34.87 43.03
C LYS A 215 15.00 33.59 42.47
N ASN A 216 15.92 33.71 41.51
CA ASN A 216 16.56 32.54 40.89
C ASN A 216 17.40 31.75 41.91
N LEU A 217 18.13 32.43 42.81
CA LEU A 217 18.89 31.79 43.88
C LEU A 217 17.98 31.03 44.86
N ALA A 218 16.86 31.63 45.27
CA ALA A 218 15.90 30.99 46.15
C ALA A 218 15.24 29.77 45.51
N MET A 219 14.81 29.88 44.24
CA MET A 219 14.16 28.80 43.50
C MET A 219 15.09 27.64 43.17
N ASP A 220 16.41 27.87 43.06
CA ASP A 220 17.43 26.82 42.92
C ASP A 220 17.78 26.14 44.26
N GLY A 221 17.17 26.60 45.37
CA GLY A 221 17.43 26.08 46.71
C GLY A 221 18.74 26.57 47.34
N ARG A 222 19.40 27.57 46.73
CA ARG A 222 20.61 28.24 47.23
C ARG A 222 20.23 29.34 48.23
N THR A 223 19.44 28.99 49.25
CA THR A 223 18.84 29.96 50.19
C THR A 223 19.87 30.73 51.01
N LEU A 224 21.01 30.12 51.37
CA LEU A 224 22.10 30.83 52.07
C LEU A 224 22.71 31.91 51.17
N GLU A 225 22.99 31.57 49.92
CA GLU A 225 23.56 32.52 48.96
C GLU A 225 22.57 33.63 48.59
N ALA A 226 21.26 33.33 48.58
CA ALA A 226 20.22 34.34 48.42
C ALA A 226 20.22 35.34 49.59
N ARG A 227 20.42 34.87 50.83
CA ARG A 227 20.54 35.73 52.03
C ARG A 227 21.78 36.60 52.00
N GLU A 228 22.93 36.01 51.71
CA GLU A 228 24.19 36.73 51.59
C GLU A 228 24.11 37.81 50.50
N PHE A 229 23.58 37.43 49.32
CA PHE A 229 23.36 38.37 48.22
C PHE A 229 22.41 39.51 48.62
N GLY A 230 21.27 39.19 49.25
CA GLY A 230 20.30 40.20 49.68
C GLY A 230 20.88 41.18 50.70
N ALA A 231 21.60 40.68 51.71
CA ALA A 231 22.24 41.51 52.73
C ALA A 231 23.33 42.43 52.13
N GLU A 232 24.16 41.91 51.23
CA GLU A 232 25.17 42.70 50.53
C GLU A 232 24.51 43.78 49.64
N TYR A 233 23.48 43.40 48.88
CA TYR A 233 22.77 44.31 47.99
C TYR A 233 22.10 45.44 48.78
N ILE A 234 21.40 45.13 49.87
CA ILE A 234 20.75 46.13 50.74
C ILE A 234 21.78 47.10 51.31
N THR A 235 22.91 46.60 51.80
CA THR A 235 23.98 47.44 52.34
C THR A 235 24.55 48.39 51.29
N ARG A 236 24.66 47.95 50.03
CA ARG A 236 25.26 48.72 48.93
C ARG A 236 24.28 49.66 48.23
N CYS A 237 23.04 49.23 48.01
CA CYS A 237 22.09 49.84 47.08
C CYS A 237 20.82 50.36 47.75
N GLY A 238 20.64 50.11 49.05
CA GLY A 238 19.44 50.48 49.81
C GLY A 238 18.41 49.34 49.89
N ASP A 239 17.45 49.51 50.79
CA ASP A 239 16.42 48.51 51.07
C ASP A 239 15.49 48.28 49.87
N ASP A 240 15.31 47.02 49.48
CA ASP A 240 14.23 46.59 48.59
C ASP A 240 13.47 45.41 49.22
N PRO A 241 12.17 45.55 49.51
CA PRO A 241 11.40 44.53 50.19
C PRO A 241 11.22 43.26 49.35
N VAL A 242 11.34 43.33 48.02
CA VAL A 242 11.20 42.15 47.15
C VAL A 242 12.48 41.32 47.19
N VAL A 243 13.64 41.96 47.11
CA VAL A 243 14.95 41.30 47.28
C VAL A 243 15.03 40.64 48.67
N ASP A 244 14.63 41.36 49.72
CA ASP A 244 14.64 40.84 51.09
C ASP A 244 13.71 39.64 51.28
N ASN A 245 12.49 39.70 50.72
CA ASN A 245 11.54 38.60 50.76
C ASN A 245 12.08 37.33 50.07
N TRP A 246 12.73 37.48 48.90
CA TRP A 246 13.33 36.33 48.21
C TRP A 246 14.57 35.80 48.92
N ALA A 247 15.38 36.68 49.51
CA ALA A 247 16.51 36.30 50.35
C ALA A 247 16.07 35.41 51.53
N HIS A 248 14.92 35.71 52.13
CA HIS A 248 14.40 34.98 53.29
C HIS A 248 13.41 33.86 52.94
N ALA A 249 13.16 33.60 51.66
CA ALA A 249 12.23 32.56 51.23
C ALA A 249 12.61 31.16 51.78
N PRO A 250 11.63 30.34 52.19
CA PRO A 250 11.89 28.99 52.68
C PRO A 250 12.46 28.11 51.56
N ARG A 251 13.28 27.13 51.95
CA ARG A 251 13.87 26.19 50.99
C ARG A 251 12.75 25.41 50.28
N PRO A 252 12.76 25.33 48.94
CA PRO A 252 11.79 24.51 48.22
C PRO A 252 11.95 23.03 48.64
N PRO A 253 10.84 22.26 48.70
CA PRO A 253 10.90 20.83 49.01
C PRO A 253 11.79 20.12 47.98
N LYS A 254 12.62 19.18 48.45
CA LYS A 254 13.41 18.35 47.54
C LYS A 254 12.45 17.49 46.70
N PRO A 255 12.61 17.47 45.36
CA PRO A 255 11.82 16.60 44.49
C PRO A 255 12.12 15.12 44.74
#